data_AF-A0A917C732-F1
#
_entry.id   AF-A0A917C732-F1
#
_cell.length_a   1.000
_cell.length_b   1.000
_cell.length_c   1.000
_cell.angle_alpha   90.00
_cell.angle_beta   90.00
_cell.angle_gamma   90.00
#
_symmetry.space_group_name_H-M   'P 1'
#
loop_
_entity.id
_entity.type
_entity.pdbx_description
1 polymer ?
#
loop_
_entity_poly.entity_id
_entity_poly.type
_entity_poly.pdbx_seq_one_letter_code
_entity_poly.pdbx_strand_id
1 'polypeptide(L)'
;MKNREGTVMSVDWTPERIEILTQLWNEGIATSEIGRRLDVTKNAVVGKVHRLGLPKRQSPIQRKPAKKKKAPEPEVITMDKLRPGMCAWPIGDPGTPGFHFCGGKAVEGKPYCDTHCEQAYVRSVKDDRNNAKRAS
;
A
#
# COMPACT_ATOMS: atom_id res chain seq x y z
N MET A 1 -39.77 12.39 15.75
CA MET A 1 -38.84 13.53 15.60
C MET A 1 -37.39 13.04 15.63
N LYS A 2 -36.64 13.11 14.52
CA LYS A 2 -35.18 13.36 14.47
C LYS A 2 -34.86 13.97 13.09
N ASN A 3 -35.14 15.26 12.95
CA ASN A 3 -34.69 16.07 11.82
C ASN A 3 -33.17 16.20 11.94
N ARG A 4 -32.43 15.62 10.99
CA ARG A 4 -31.02 15.94 10.77
C ARG A 4 -30.94 16.83 9.55
N GLU A 5 -31.04 18.13 9.81
CA GLU A 5 -30.70 19.19 8.87
C GLU A 5 -29.19 19.16 8.66
N GLY A 6 -28.76 18.34 7.69
CA GLY A 6 -27.44 18.47 7.09
C GLY A 6 -27.59 19.36 5.87
N THR A 7 -26.98 20.54 5.90
CA THR A 7 -26.80 21.43 4.75
C THR A 7 -26.16 20.64 3.61
N VAL A 8 -26.97 20.15 2.67
CA VAL A 8 -26.48 19.62 1.41
C VAL A 8 -26.19 20.85 0.54
N MET A 9 -24.93 21.15 0.31
CA MET A 9 -24.51 21.99 -0.82
C MET A 9 -24.88 21.23 -2.10
N SER A 10 -26.17 21.31 -2.49
CA SER A 10 -26.66 20.74 -3.72
C SER A 10 -25.98 21.46 -4.87
N VAL A 11 -24.97 20.81 -5.43
CA VAL A 11 -24.53 21.14 -6.78
C VAL A 11 -25.70 20.76 -7.69
N ASP A 12 -26.47 21.77 -8.07
CA ASP A 12 -27.52 21.57 -9.06
C ASP A 12 -26.89 21.19 -10.39
N TRP A 13 -27.25 20.00 -10.87
CA TRP A 13 -26.95 19.56 -12.22
C TRP A 13 -27.95 20.19 -13.16
N THR A 14 -27.79 21.49 -13.39
CA THR A 14 -28.63 22.25 -14.31
C THR A 14 -28.44 21.73 -15.75
N PRO A 15 -29.43 21.92 -16.64
CA PRO A 15 -29.32 21.51 -18.04
C PRO A 15 -28.06 22.03 -18.72
N GLU A 16 -27.66 23.27 -18.42
CA GLU A 16 -26.47 23.93 -18.98
C GLU A 16 -25.18 23.23 -18.50
N ARG A 17 -25.12 22.84 -17.21
CA ARG A 17 -23.99 22.07 -16.68
C ARG A 17 -23.90 20.66 -17.28
N ILE A 18 -25.04 20.06 -17.62
CA ILE A 18 -25.10 18.75 -18.30
C ILE A 18 -24.60 18.85 -19.74
N GLU A 19 -24.94 19.94 -20.43
CA GLU A 19 -24.46 20.22 -21.78
C GLU A 19 -22.93 20.40 -21.80
N ILE A 20 -22.41 21.27 -20.90
CA ILE A 20 -20.97 21.49 -20.74
C ILE A 20 -20.25 20.17 -20.36
N LEU A 21 -20.82 19.38 -19.44
CA LEU A 21 -20.28 18.07 -19.08
C LEU A 21 -20.17 17.15 -20.29
N THR A 22 -21.24 17.07 -21.10
CA THR A 22 -21.32 16.19 -22.26
C THR A 22 -20.33 16.63 -23.35
N GLN A 23 -20.22 17.93 -23.60
CA GLN A 23 -19.26 18.49 -24.53
C GLN A 23 -17.82 18.17 -24.10
N LEU A 24 -17.43 18.51 -22.87
CA LEU A 24 -16.09 18.23 -22.33
C LEU A 24 -15.79 16.73 -22.28
N TRP A 25 -16.82 15.90 -22.08
CA TRP A 25 -16.72 14.44 -22.12
C TRP A 25 -16.40 13.92 -23.54
N ASN A 26 -17.03 14.47 -24.57
CA ASN A 26 -16.75 14.12 -25.96
C ASN A 26 -15.37 14.63 -26.41
N GLU A 27 -14.94 15.80 -25.93
CA GLU A 27 -13.64 16.43 -26.27
C GLU A 27 -12.40 15.72 -25.70
N GLY A 28 -12.53 14.66 -24.90
CA GLY A 28 -11.34 13.99 -24.35
C GLY A 28 -10.78 14.60 -23.05
N ILE A 29 -11.39 15.65 -22.48
CA ILE A 29 -10.97 16.30 -21.23
C ILE A 29 -11.06 15.37 -20.01
N ALA A 30 -10.04 15.35 -19.14
CA ALA A 30 -10.01 14.48 -17.96
C ALA A 30 -11.12 14.80 -16.94
N THR A 31 -11.68 13.80 -16.27
CA THR A 31 -12.78 13.98 -15.29
C THR A 31 -12.45 14.90 -14.13
N SER A 32 -11.18 14.96 -13.71
CA SER A 32 -10.71 15.91 -12.70
C SER A 32 -10.73 17.35 -13.18
N GLU A 33 -10.42 17.57 -14.46
CA GLU A 33 -10.43 18.89 -15.09
C GLU A 33 -11.87 19.36 -15.37
N ILE A 34 -12.73 18.44 -15.80
CA ILE A 34 -14.18 18.70 -15.88
C ILE A 34 -14.74 19.10 -14.52
N GLY A 35 -14.32 18.41 -13.45
CA GLY A 35 -14.71 18.74 -12.09
C GLY A 35 -14.31 20.15 -11.68
N ARG A 36 -13.07 20.55 -11.99
CA ARG A 36 -12.60 21.93 -11.73
C ARG A 36 -13.41 22.99 -12.48
N ARG A 37 -13.78 22.73 -13.73
CA ARG A 37 -14.54 23.69 -14.56
C ARG A 37 -15.99 23.84 -14.15
N LEU A 38 -16.60 22.76 -13.66
CA LEU A 38 -18.00 22.75 -13.21
C LEU A 38 -18.15 23.04 -11.71
N ASP A 39 -17.04 23.27 -11.00
CA ASP A 39 -16.97 23.42 -9.54
C ASP A 39 -17.58 22.22 -8.78
N VAL A 40 -17.21 21.01 -9.22
CA VAL A 40 -17.69 19.74 -8.66
C VAL A 40 -16.54 18.75 -8.45
N THR A 41 -16.73 17.78 -7.57
CA THR A 41 -15.74 16.72 -7.41
C THR A 41 -15.67 15.83 -8.65
N LYS A 42 -14.47 15.30 -8.95
CA LYS A 42 -14.26 14.27 -9.99
C LYS A 42 -15.28 13.12 -9.88
N ASN A 43 -15.60 12.71 -8.66
CA ASN A 43 -16.53 11.60 -8.41
C ASN A 43 -17.98 11.99 -8.73
N ALA A 44 -18.36 13.25 -8.50
CA ALA A 44 -19.66 13.78 -8.93
C ALA A 44 -19.80 13.76 -10.45
N VAL A 45 -18.74 14.13 -11.19
CA VAL A 45 -18.66 14.04 -12.67
C VAL A 45 -18.87 12.60 -13.13
N VAL A 46 -18.07 11.65 -12.62
CA VAL A 46 -18.17 10.23 -13.01
C VAL A 46 -19.56 9.68 -12.73
N GLY A 47 -20.10 9.98 -11.55
CA GLY A 47 -21.46 9.56 -11.18
C GLY A 47 -22.52 10.13 -12.11
N LYS A 48 -22.42 11.41 -12.51
CA LYS A 48 -23.40 12.02 -13.43
C LYS A 48 -23.28 11.44 -14.84
N VAL A 49 -22.07 11.28 -15.38
CA VAL A 49 -21.82 10.66 -16.69
C VAL A 49 -22.41 9.25 -16.75
N HIS A 50 -22.20 8.43 -15.70
CA HIS A 50 -22.78 7.09 -15.62
C HIS A 50 -24.32 7.12 -15.59
N ARG A 51 -24.93 8.05 -14.84
CA ARG A 51 -26.39 8.22 -14.80
C ARG A 51 -26.99 8.71 -16.13
N LEU A 52 -26.21 9.45 -16.93
CA LEU A 52 -26.60 9.93 -18.26
C LEU A 52 -26.38 8.88 -19.37
N GLY A 53 -25.77 7.73 -19.06
CA GLY A 53 -25.54 6.67 -20.04
C GLY A 53 -24.57 7.05 -21.16
N LEU A 54 -23.71 8.06 -20.95
CA LEU A 54 -22.76 8.51 -21.96
C LEU A 54 -21.77 7.38 -22.32
N PRO A 55 -21.35 7.28 -23.59
CA PRO A 55 -20.46 6.22 -24.05
C PRO A 55 -19.15 6.25 -23.27
N LYS A 56 -18.66 5.05 -22.94
CA LYS A 56 -17.41 4.86 -22.22
C LYS A 56 -16.28 5.42 -23.09
N ARG A 57 -15.69 6.54 -22.69
CA ARG A 57 -14.60 7.15 -23.46
C ARG A 57 -13.47 6.14 -23.63
N GLN A 58 -12.98 5.99 -24.86
CA GLN A 58 -11.68 5.39 -25.14
C GLN A 58 -10.62 6.25 -24.47
N SER A 59 -10.11 5.83 -23.31
CA SER A 59 -9.26 6.65 -22.46
C SER A 59 -8.01 7.12 -23.22
N PRO A 60 -7.86 8.43 -23.51
CA PRO A 60 -6.60 9.01 -23.97
C PRO A 60 -5.68 9.28 -22.76
N ILE A 61 -5.88 8.56 -21.65
CA ILE A 61 -5.01 8.66 -20.48
C ILE A 61 -3.72 7.94 -20.83
N GLN A 62 -2.90 8.56 -21.68
CA GLN A 62 -1.47 8.38 -21.59
C GLN A 62 -1.07 8.93 -20.22
N ARG A 63 -1.21 8.08 -19.20
CA ARG A 63 -0.48 8.25 -17.96
C ARG A 63 0.96 8.21 -18.43
N LYS A 64 1.62 9.38 -18.62
CA LYS A 64 3.07 9.40 -18.56
C LYS A 64 3.38 8.68 -17.25
N PRO A 65 4.03 7.50 -17.28
CA PRO A 65 4.37 6.85 -16.05
C PRO A 65 5.29 7.84 -15.36
N ALA A 66 4.80 8.46 -14.28
CA ALA A 66 5.70 9.06 -13.31
C ALA A 66 6.68 7.93 -13.00
N LYS A 67 7.94 8.11 -13.39
CA LYS A 67 9.02 7.15 -13.12
C LYS A 67 9.09 7.03 -11.61
N LYS A 68 8.29 6.13 -11.03
CA LYS A 68 8.57 5.57 -9.72
C LYS A 68 9.93 4.94 -9.93
N LYS A 69 10.97 5.52 -9.32
CA LYS A 69 12.23 4.80 -9.16
C LYS A 69 11.81 3.45 -8.60
N LYS A 70 11.99 2.37 -9.36
CA LYS A 70 11.81 1.03 -8.80
C LYS A 70 12.70 1.04 -7.56
N ALA A 71 12.10 0.91 -6.37
CA ALA A 71 12.88 0.48 -5.23
C ALA A 71 13.60 -0.79 -5.70
N PRO A 72 14.92 -0.92 -5.47
CA PRO A 72 15.62 -2.13 -5.84
C PRO A 72 14.83 -3.33 -5.34
N GLU A 73 14.66 -4.33 -6.20
CA GLU A 73 14.09 -5.61 -5.81
C GLU A 73 14.78 -6.06 -4.52
N PRO A 74 14.04 -6.47 -3.46
CA PRO A 74 14.66 -6.81 -2.20
C PRO A 74 15.74 -7.86 -2.45
N GLU A 75 17.00 -7.46 -2.26
CA GLU A 75 18.14 -8.31 -2.56
C GLU A 75 18.14 -9.45 -1.54
N VAL A 76 17.88 -10.68 -2.00
CA VAL A 76 17.98 -11.88 -1.17
C VAL A 76 19.40 -11.98 -0.63
N ILE A 77 19.55 -11.93 0.70
CA ILE A 77 20.85 -12.01 1.35
C ILE A 77 21.21 -13.47 1.52
N THR A 78 21.98 -14.00 0.58
CA THR A 78 22.58 -15.33 0.66
C THR A 78 23.83 -15.30 1.55
N MET A 79 24.38 -16.47 1.88
CA MET A 79 25.54 -16.59 2.77
C MET A 79 26.74 -15.74 2.31
N ASP A 80 26.98 -15.68 0.99
CA ASP A 80 28.05 -14.89 0.37
C ASP A 80 27.88 -13.37 0.50
N LYS A 81 26.64 -12.90 0.71
CA LYS A 81 26.31 -11.47 0.86
C LYS A 81 26.15 -11.04 2.31
N LEU A 82 26.11 -11.98 3.26
CA LEU A 82 25.94 -11.68 4.67
C LEU A 82 27.23 -11.10 5.26
N ARG A 83 27.14 -9.91 5.86
CA ARG A 83 28.29 -9.20 6.44
C ARG A 83 28.20 -9.14 7.97
N PRO A 84 29.34 -8.97 8.68
CA PRO A 84 29.32 -8.64 10.11
C PRO A 84 28.46 -7.39 10.37
N GLY A 85 27.62 -7.45 11.41
CA GLY A 85 26.64 -6.39 11.71
C GLY A 85 25.31 -6.51 10.97
N MET A 86 25.11 -7.55 10.16
CA MET A 86 23.80 -7.90 9.56
C MET A 86 23.14 -9.06 10.30
N CYS A 87 21.81 -9.07 10.28
CA CYS A 87 21.00 -10.09 10.92
C CYS A 87 21.12 -11.42 10.17
N ALA A 88 21.72 -12.40 10.85
CA ALA A 88 21.97 -13.74 10.34
C ALA A 88 20.79 -14.70 10.52
N TRP A 89 19.55 -14.20 10.64
CA TRP A 89 18.38 -15.06 10.85
C TRP A 89 18.04 -15.83 9.57
N PRO A 90 18.04 -17.17 9.58
CA PRO A 90 17.73 -17.97 8.40
C PRO A 90 16.23 -17.96 8.11
N ILE A 91 15.88 -17.68 6.87
CA ILE A 91 14.52 -17.69 6.36
C ILE A 91 14.44 -18.78 5.28
N GLY A 92 13.57 -19.76 5.50
CA GLY A 92 13.45 -20.96 4.67
C GLY A 92 14.41 -22.08 5.06
N ASP A 93 14.32 -23.20 4.34
CA ASP A 93 15.09 -24.41 4.62
C ASP A 93 16.40 -24.46 3.82
N PRO A 94 17.52 -24.89 4.45
CA PRO A 94 18.78 -25.10 3.74
C PRO A 94 18.60 -26.04 2.54
N GLY A 95 18.97 -25.57 1.35
CA GLY A 95 18.83 -26.33 0.09
C GLY A 95 17.63 -25.95 -0.76
N THR A 96 16.75 -25.06 -0.30
CA THR A 96 15.69 -24.49 -1.13
C THR A 96 16.16 -23.22 -1.86
N PRO A 97 15.68 -22.92 -3.08
CA PRO A 97 15.99 -21.67 -3.77
C PRO A 97 15.55 -20.41 -3.03
N GLY A 98 14.69 -20.55 -2.01
CA GLY A 98 14.21 -19.46 -1.15
C GLY A 98 15.02 -19.28 0.14
N PHE A 99 16.07 -20.06 0.38
CA PHE A 99 16.91 -19.90 1.57
C PHE A 99 17.70 -18.60 1.52
N HIS A 100 17.43 -17.71 2.48
CA HIS A 100 18.15 -16.44 2.62
C HIS A 100 18.20 -16.00 4.08
N PHE A 101 19.02 -15.02 4.37
CA PHE A 101 19.13 -14.39 5.67
C PHE A 101 18.34 -13.07 5.70
N CYS A 102 17.86 -12.68 6.88
CA CYS A 102 17.14 -11.43 7.07
C CYS A 102 17.92 -10.20 6.57
N GLY A 103 19.22 -10.11 6.85
CA GLY A 103 20.06 -9.01 6.35
C GLY A 103 19.84 -7.64 6.99
N GLY A 104 18.84 -7.49 7.86
CA GLY A 104 18.59 -6.25 8.61
C GLY A 104 19.75 -5.87 9.55
N LYS A 105 19.74 -4.67 10.12
CA LYS A 105 20.80 -4.21 11.05
C LYS A 105 20.81 -5.09 12.31
N ALA A 106 21.94 -5.75 12.59
CA ALA A 106 22.10 -6.51 13.83
C ALA A 106 22.21 -5.57 15.03
N VAL A 107 21.71 -6.04 16.19
CA VAL A 107 21.90 -5.36 17.47
C VAL A 107 23.37 -5.47 17.88
N GLU A 108 23.92 -4.43 18.50
CA GLU A 108 25.31 -4.43 18.95
C GLU A 108 25.60 -5.62 19.88
N GLY A 109 26.68 -6.36 19.58
CA GLY A 109 27.07 -7.56 20.32
C GLY A 109 26.19 -8.79 20.09
N LYS A 110 25.17 -8.73 19.23
CA LYS A 110 24.27 -9.85 18.91
C LYS A 110 24.26 -10.15 17.40
N PRO A 111 23.99 -11.40 16.98
CA PRO A 111 24.02 -11.79 15.57
C PRO A 111 22.73 -11.45 14.80
N TYR A 112 21.69 -10.94 15.48
CA TYR A 112 20.37 -10.72 14.89
C TYR A 112 19.88 -9.28 15.08
N CYS A 113 18.93 -8.83 14.25
CA CYS A 113 18.21 -7.58 14.46
C CYS A 113 17.28 -7.69 15.68
N ASP A 114 16.71 -6.57 16.12
CA ASP A 114 15.83 -6.50 17.29
C ASP A 114 14.72 -7.57 17.26
N THR A 115 13.97 -7.61 16.16
CA THR A 115 12.87 -8.57 15.93
C THR A 115 13.31 -10.04 15.99
N HIS A 116 14.47 -10.37 15.42
CA HIS A 116 14.96 -11.74 15.41
C HIS A 116 15.73 -12.10 16.70
N CYS A 117 16.22 -11.09 17.43
CA CYS A 117 16.73 -11.28 18.78
C CYS A 117 15.60 -11.71 19.72
N GLU A 118 14.42 -11.08 19.66
CA GLU A 118 13.26 -11.51 20.44
C GLU A 118 12.90 -12.98 20.16
N GLN A 119 12.94 -13.41 18.91
CA GLN A 119 12.67 -14.80 18.50
C GLN A 119 13.77 -15.77 18.96
N ALA A 120 15.05 -15.40 18.84
CA ALA A 120 16.18 -16.26 19.21
C ALA A 120 16.28 -16.49 20.72
N TYR A 121 16.00 -15.45 21.51
CA TYR A 121 16.25 -15.42 22.95
C TYR A 121 14.97 -15.59 23.79
N VAL A 122 13.87 -16.08 23.19
CA VAL A 122 12.72 -16.55 23.98
C VAL A 122 13.21 -17.62 24.97
N ARG A 123 12.81 -17.50 26.24
CA ARG A 123 13.15 -18.46 27.29
C ARG A 123 12.71 -19.85 26.84
N SER A 124 13.67 -20.75 26.66
CA SER A 124 13.38 -22.12 26.26
C SER A 124 12.55 -22.83 27.33
N VAL A 125 11.42 -23.42 26.93
CA VAL A 125 10.52 -24.25 27.78
C VAL A 125 11.26 -25.43 28.47
N LYS A 126 12.47 -25.78 28.00
CA LYS A 126 13.34 -26.78 28.64
C LYS A 126 13.91 -26.35 29.99
N ASP A 127 13.98 -25.05 30.29
CA ASP A 127 14.58 -24.55 31.55
C ASP A 127 13.65 -24.76 32.76
N ASP A 128 12.32 -24.68 32.56
CA ASP A 128 11.32 -24.91 33.62
C ASP A 128 11.36 -26.33 34.20
N ARG A 129 11.63 -27.35 33.36
CA ARG A 129 11.67 -28.76 33.81
C ARG A 129 12.91 -29.08 34.66
N ASN A 130 14.01 -28.33 34.51
CA ASN A 130 15.21 -28.52 35.32
C ASN A 130 15.15 -27.72 36.63
N ASN A 131 14.50 -26.55 36.63
CA ASN A 131 14.28 -25.74 37.84
C ASN A 131 13.30 -26.42 38.82
N ALA A 132 12.23 -27.05 38.31
CA ALA A 132 11.24 -27.76 39.15
C ALA A 132 11.79 -29.01 39.88
N LYS A 133 12.96 -29.53 39.48
CA LYS A 133 13.60 -30.72 40.11
C LYS A 133 14.65 -30.37 41.17
N ARG A 134 14.98 -29.08 41.35
CA ARG A 134 15.90 -28.61 42.40
C ARG A 134 15.19 -28.02 43.62
N ALA A 135 13.87 -27.93 43.59
CA ALA A 135 13.02 -27.44 44.67
C ALA A 135 12.17 -28.55 45.32
N SER A 136 12.64 -29.81 45.28
CA SER A 136 12.09 -30.95 46.03
C SER A 136 13.22 -31.73 46.67
#